data_AF-A0A0B7BXJ3-F1
#
_entry.id   AF-A0A0B7BXJ3-F1
#
_cell.length_a   1.000
_cell.length_b   1.000
_cell.length_c   1.000
_cell.angle_alpha   90.00
_cell.angle_beta   90.00
_cell.angle_gamma   90.00
#
_symmetry.space_group_name_H-M   'P 1'
#
loop_
_entity.id
_entity.type
_entity.pdbx_description
1 polymer ?
#
loop_
_entity_poly.entity_id
_entity_poly.type
_entity_poly.pdbx_seq_one_letter_code
_entity_poly.pdbx_strand_id
1 'polypeptide(L)'
;MAPHTEFCGTHCSSGGVSGVDLVTSPKDDIVNNKYRTAAKIADDVLKAVLADCTEEASVRGLCEKGDRLINEATAKLFKDKKEVFKGVSMPTCVSINGTACHFSPLRNDPDV
;
A
#
# COMPACT_ATOMS: atom_id res chain seq x y z
N MET A 1 22.73 4.16 -23.22
CA MET A 1 23.22 3.10 -22.31
C MET A 1 21.98 2.44 -21.74
N ALA A 2 21.79 1.15 -22.00
CA ALA A 2 20.51 0.48 -22.28
C ALA A 2 19.30 0.76 -21.34
N PRO A 3 18.07 0.88 -21.88
CA PRO A 3 16.83 0.80 -21.12
C PRO A 3 16.60 -0.65 -20.65
N HIS A 4 16.29 -0.82 -19.38
CA HIS A 4 16.13 -2.09 -18.68
C HIS A 4 14.76 -2.75 -18.95
N THR A 5 14.37 -2.85 -20.21
CA THR A 5 13.04 -3.32 -20.64
C THR A 5 12.84 -4.84 -20.69
N GLU A 6 13.64 -5.69 -20.03
CA GLU A 6 13.57 -7.14 -20.34
C GLU A 6 13.59 -8.17 -19.18
N PHE A 7 13.22 -7.84 -17.93
CA PHE A 7 13.06 -8.94 -16.94
C PHE A 7 12.01 -8.78 -15.83
N CYS A 8 10.92 -8.02 -16.06
CA CYS A 8 9.79 -8.06 -15.13
C CYS A 8 8.51 -8.42 -15.88
N GLY A 9 8.16 -9.70 -15.86
CA GLY A 9 6.97 -10.29 -16.49
C GLY A 9 5.66 -9.94 -15.80
N THR A 10 5.45 -8.68 -15.43
CA THR A 10 4.15 -8.18 -14.96
C THR A 10 3.80 -6.97 -15.79
N HIS A 11 2.64 -7.01 -16.43
CA HIS A 11 2.04 -5.89 -17.16
C HIS A 11 1.87 -4.67 -16.22
N CYS A 12 2.91 -3.88 -16.03
CA CYS A 12 2.75 -2.48 -15.71
C CYS A 12 2.37 -1.78 -17.01
N SER A 13 1.07 -1.75 -17.31
CA SER A 13 0.55 -0.84 -18.33
C SER A 13 1.01 0.56 -17.94
N SER A 14 1.98 1.08 -18.67
CA SER A 14 2.37 2.48 -18.69
C SER A 14 1.21 3.29 -19.26
N GLY A 15 0.15 3.43 -18.47
CA GLY A 15 -0.92 4.38 -18.71
C GLY A 15 -0.37 5.76 -18.42
N GLY A 16 0.13 6.43 -19.46
CA GLY A 16 0.35 7.87 -19.40
C GLY A 16 -0.96 8.54 -19.02
N VAL A 17 -1.02 9.15 -17.84
CA VAL A 17 -2.12 10.03 -17.48
C VAL A 17 -1.99 11.29 -18.33
N SER A 18 -2.91 11.44 -19.28
CA SER A 18 -3.14 12.68 -20.02
C SER A 18 -3.34 13.83 -19.05
N GLY A 19 -2.64 14.94 -19.31
CA GLY A 19 -2.55 16.11 -18.44
C GLY A 19 -3.90 16.68 -18.04
N VAL A 20 -4.25 16.45 -16.78
CA VAL A 20 -4.93 17.41 -15.92
C VAL A 20 -3.84 18.13 -15.15
N ASP A 21 -3.91 19.46 -15.02
CA ASP A 21 -3.00 20.22 -14.15
C ASP A 21 -3.12 19.69 -12.72
N LEU A 22 -2.28 18.71 -12.40
CA LEU A 22 -2.36 18.00 -11.14
C LEU A 22 -1.81 18.95 -10.08
N VAL A 23 -2.71 19.52 -9.28
CA VAL A 23 -2.28 20.27 -8.10
C VAL A 23 -1.56 19.27 -7.19
N THR A 24 -0.26 19.46 -7.06
CA THR A 24 0.68 18.54 -6.40
C THR A 24 1.31 19.16 -5.16
N SER A 25 1.08 20.45 -4.92
CA SER A 25 1.68 21.16 -3.79
C SER A 25 1.00 20.75 -2.47
N PRO A 26 1.77 20.36 -1.44
CA PRO A 26 1.22 20.08 -0.10
C PRO A 26 0.56 21.29 0.59
N LYS A 27 0.76 22.51 0.05
CA LYS A 27 0.13 23.75 0.51
C LYS A 27 -1.32 23.86 0.07
N ASP A 28 -1.72 23.13 -0.96
CA ASP A 28 -3.10 23.07 -1.41
C ASP A 28 -3.92 22.19 -0.45
N ASP A 29 -5.07 22.70 -0.01
CA ASP A 29 -5.90 22.01 0.98
C ASP A 29 -6.46 20.68 0.45
N ILE A 30 -6.72 20.56 -0.86
CA ILE A 30 -7.21 19.30 -1.46
C ILE A 30 -6.13 18.24 -1.39
N VAL A 31 -4.88 18.62 -1.72
CA VAL A 31 -3.72 17.73 -1.61
C VAL A 31 -3.47 17.35 -0.15
N ASN A 32 -3.43 18.34 0.74
CA ASN A 32 -3.18 18.14 2.16
C ASN A 32 -4.22 17.18 2.79
N ASN A 33 -5.49 17.35 2.46
CA ASN A 33 -6.58 16.50 2.95
C ASN A 33 -6.46 15.04 2.47
N LYS A 34 -5.98 14.80 1.24
CA LYS A 34 -5.70 13.43 0.75
C LYS A 34 -4.59 12.78 1.57
N TYR A 35 -3.49 13.50 1.84
CA TYR A 35 -2.40 13.00 2.69
C TYR A 35 -2.88 12.69 4.11
N ARG A 36 -3.66 13.58 4.73
CA ARG A 36 -4.20 13.35 6.08
C ARG A 36 -5.13 12.13 6.13
N THR A 37 -5.98 11.98 5.12
CA THR A 37 -6.89 10.84 5.02
C THR A 37 -6.11 9.53 4.86
N ALA A 38 -5.10 9.51 3.99
CA ALA A 38 -4.23 8.35 3.80
C ALA A 38 -3.43 8.01 5.07
N ALA A 39 -2.89 9.03 5.76
CA ALA A 39 -2.17 8.87 7.02
C ALA A 39 -3.06 8.27 8.11
N LYS A 40 -4.32 8.72 8.21
CA LYS A 40 -5.28 8.15 9.17
C LYS A 40 -5.58 6.69 8.87
N ILE A 41 -5.77 6.33 7.60
CA ILE A 41 -5.98 4.92 7.21
C ILE A 41 -4.76 4.07 7.59
N ALA A 42 -3.55 4.55 7.29
CA ALA A 42 -2.33 3.83 7.64
C ALA A 42 -2.19 3.63 9.15
N ASP A 43 -2.48 4.66 9.95
CA ASP A 43 -2.43 4.61 11.43
C ASP A 43 -3.47 3.64 12.01
N ASP A 44 -4.71 3.67 11.51
CA ASP A 44 -5.78 2.78 11.95
C ASP A 44 -5.47 1.31 11.59
N VAL A 45 -4.95 1.06 10.38
CA VAL A 45 -4.54 -0.30 9.97
C VAL A 45 -3.33 -0.78 10.77
N LEU A 46 -2.33 0.07 11.01
CA LEU A 46 -1.17 -0.29 11.81
C LEU A 46 -1.58 -0.74 13.21
N LYS A 47 -2.49 -0.02 13.87
CA LYS A 47 -3.04 -0.43 15.18
C LYS A 47 -3.76 -1.77 15.11
N ALA A 48 -4.54 -2.01 14.05
CA ALA A 48 -5.27 -3.26 13.87
C ALA A 48 -4.34 -4.46 13.58
N VAL A 49 -3.19 -4.24 12.93
CA VAL A 49 -2.17 -5.28 12.73
C VAL A 49 -1.42 -5.53 14.04
N LEU A 50 -1.01 -4.48 14.74
CA LEU A 50 -0.32 -4.58 16.04
C LEU A 50 -1.14 -5.34 17.09
N ALA A 51 -2.47 -5.16 17.10
CA ALA A 51 -3.36 -5.88 18.02
C ALA A 51 -3.38 -7.40 17.79
N ASP A 52 -3.04 -7.86 16.58
CA ASP A 52 -3.01 -9.27 16.21
C ASP A 52 -1.58 -9.84 16.22
N CYS A 53 -0.56 -9.02 16.51
CA CYS A 53 0.83 -9.46 16.63
C CYS A 53 1.06 -10.25 17.93
N THR A 54 0.63 -11.52 17.94
CA THR A 54 0.86 -12.48 19.04
C THR A 54 1.94 -13.50 18.69
N GLU A 55 2.46 -14.24 19.66
CA GLU A 55 3.51 -15.25 19.45
C GLU A 55 3.15 -16.36 18.45
N GLU A 56 1.85 -16.66 18.32
CA GLU A 56 1.30 -17.67 17.41
C GLU A 56 0.82 -17.08 16.06
N ALA A 57 1.00 -15.76 15.86
CA ALA A 57 0.48 -15.09 14.67
C ALA A 57 1.37 -15.36 13.46
N SER A 58 0.76 -15.85 12.38
CA SER A 58 1.41 -15.93 11.07
C SER A 58 1.73 -14.54 10.54
N VAL A 59 3.01 -14.28 10.25
CA VAL A 59 3.44 -13.03 9.61
C VAL A 59 2.74 -12.84 8.26
N ARG A 60 2.58 -13.91 7.47
CA ARG A 60 1.82 -13.84 6.22
C ARG A 60 0.38 -13.39 6.46
N GLY A 61 -0.28 -13.96 7.46
CA GLY A 61 -1.65 -13.60 7.83
C GLY A 61 -1.78 -12.12 8.22
N LEU A 62 -0.78 -11.59 8.93
CA LEU A 62 -0.71 -10.17 9.30
C LEU A 62 -0.56 -9.26 8.07
N CYS A 63 0.34 -9.62 7.14
CA CYS A 63 0.53 -8.91 5.88
C CYS A 63 -0.75 -8.89 5.03
N GLU A 64 -1.39 -10.06 4.82
CA GLU A 64 -2.64 -10.17 4.08
C GLU A 64 -3.78 -9.39 4.75
N LYS A 65 -3.84 -9.39 6.09
CA LYS A 65 -4.82 -8.59 6.85
C LYS A 65 -4.60 -7.10 6.63
N GLY A 66 -3.37 -6.60 6.73
CA GLY A 66 -3.05 -5.18 6.54
C GLY A 66 -3.46 -4.69 5.15
N ASP A 67 -3.06 -5.40 4.11
CA ASP A 67 -3.38 -5.05 2.73
C ASP A 67 -4.89 -5.07 2.45
N ARG A 68 -5.59 -6.06 3.01
CA ARG A 68 -7.06 -6.13 2.92
C ARG A 68 -7.71 -4.90 3.55
N LEU A 69 -7.32 -4.53 4.77
CA LEU A 69 -7.92 -3.39 5.47
C LEU A 69 -7.65 -2.06 4.74
N ILE A 70 -6.45 -1.86 4.19
CA ILE A 70 -6.13 -0.66 3.38
C ILE A 70 -7.01 -0.62 2.13
N ASN A 71 -7.14 -1.73 1.41
CA ASN A 71 -7.98 -1.80 0.21
C ASN A 71 -9.46 -1.54 0.53
N GLU A 72 -9.99 -2.12 1.61
CA GLU A 72 -11.36 -1.88 2.05
C GLU A 72 -11.61 -0.42 2.47
N ALA A 73 -10.68 0.20 3.19
CA ALA A 73 -10.79 1.58 3.62
C ALA A 73 -10.73 2.55 2.43
N THR A 74 -9.78 2.34 1.51
CA THR A 74 -9.59 3.19 0.34
C THR A 74 -10.70 3.03 -0.70
N ALA A 75 -11.29 1.84 -0.84
CA ALA A 75 -12.44 1.60 -1.73
C ALA A 75 -13.68 2.43 -1.35
N LYS A 76 -13.82 2.80 -0.07
CA LYS A 76 -14.93 3.63 0.42
C LYS A 76 -14.79 5.11 0.05
N LEU A 77 -13.59 5.57 -0.26
CA LEU A 77 -13.29 6.98 -0.53
C LEU A 77 -13.41 7.31 -2.02
N PHE A 78 -13.70 8.58 -2.35
CA PHE A 78 -13.65 9.10 -3.73
C PHE A 78 -14.41 8.25 -4.77
N LYS A 79 -15.58 7.69 -4.41
CA LYS A 79 -16.38 6.83 -5.33
C LYS A 79 -16.91 7.60 -6.54
N ASP A 80 -17.21 8.88 -6.38
CA ASP A 80 -17.80 9.72 -7.42
C ASP A 80 -16.76 10.30 -8.39
N LYS A 81 -15.46 10.08 -8.13
CA LYS A 81 -14.36 10.55 -8.98
C LYS A 81 -13.77 9.36 -9.75
N LYS A 82 -14.03 9.30 -11.06
CA LYS A 82 -13.60 8.20 -11.94
C LYS A 82 -12.08 8.08 -12.11
N GLU A 83 -11.31 9.13 -11.82
CA GLU A 83 -9.86 9.18 -12.07
C GLU A 83 -9.06 9.42 -10.78
N VAL A 84 -9.23 8.55 -9.79
CA VAL A 84 -8.41 8.59 -8.55
C VAL A 84 -7.77 7.24 -8.31
N PHE A 85 -6.45 7.18 -8.49
CA PHE A 85 -5.63 6.06 -8.03
C PHE A 85 -5.59 6.06 -6.50
N LYS A 86 -6.01 4.95 -5.90
CA LYS A 86 -6.08 4.75 -4.45
C LYS A 86 -5.89 3.27 -4.15
N GLY A 87 -5.30 2.98 -3.00
CA GLY A 87 -5.01 1.61 -2.58
C GLY A 87 -3.71 1.55 -1.81
N VAL A 88 -3.10 0.37 -1.84
CA VAL A 88 -1.81 0.08 -1.21
C VAL A 88 -0.68 0.77 -2.00
N SER A 89 0.06 1.67 -1.36
CA SER A 89 1.26 2.27 -1.96
C SER A 89 2.51 1.41 -1.73
N MET A 90 2.54 0.67 -0.62
CA MET A 90 3.61 -0.23 -0.21
C MET A 90 2.95 -1.39 0.52
N PRO A 91 3.24 -2.66 0.14
CA PRO A 91 2.62 -3.83 0.76
C PRO A 91 2.94 -3.88 2.24
N THR A 92 2.01 -4.39 3.05
CA THR A 92 2.22 -4.53 4.49
C THR A 92 3.43 -5.42 4.75
N CYS A 93 4.44 -4.90 5.44
CA CYS A 93 5.66 -5.61 5.75
C CYS A 93 5.80 -5.78 7.26
N VAL A 94 6.12 -7.00 7.70
CA VAL A 94 6.37 -7.33 9.11
C VAL A 94 7.73 -8.01 9.20
N SER A 95 8.74 -7.28 9.65
CA SER A 95 10.13 -7.78 9.67
C SER A 95 10.48 -8.32 11.06
N ILE A 96 10.75 -9.62 11.13
CA ILE A 96 11.12 -10.30 12.38
C ILE A 96 12.61 -10.09 12.69
N ASN A 97 12.92 -9.70 13.94
CA ASN A 97 14.27 -9.66 14.54
C ASN A 97 15.41 -9.26 13.58
N GLY A 98 16.11 -10.26 13.02
CA GLY A 98 17.27 -10.08 12.15
C GLY A 98 16.96 -9.60 10.73
N THR A 99 15.68 -9.39 10.40
CA THR A 99 15.24 -8.90 9.09
C THR A 99 15.20 -7.38 9.12
N ALA A 100 15.99 -6.73 8.26
CA ALA A 100 16.10 -5.28 8.27
C ALA A 100 14.83 -4.57 7.76
N CYS A 101 14.25 -5.03 6.64
CA CYS A 101 13.05 -4.44 6.03
C CYS A 101 12.46 -5.33 4.92
N HIS A 102 11.28 -4.95 4.42
CA HIS A 102 10.60 -5.53 3.23
C HIS A 102 10.22 -7.01 3.33
N PHE A 103 9.98 -7.52 4.53
CA PHE A 103 9.45 -8.88 4.68
C PHE A 103 7.93 -8.91 4.48
N SER A 104 7.51 -9.39 3.31
CA SER A 104 6.12 -9.62 2.92
C SER A 104 6.06 -10.97 2.17
N PRO A 105 5.98 -12.10 2.89
CA PRO A 105 6.15 -13.43 2.32
C PRO A 105 5.04 -13.78 1.32
N LEU A 106 5.38 -14.53 0.27
CA LEU A 106 4.42 -15.10 -0.66
C LEU A 106 3.66 -16.26 -0.03
N ARG A 107 2.56 -16.69 -0.68
CA ARG A 107 1.77 -17.84 -0.23
C ARG A 107 2.54 -19.16 -0.23
N ASN A 108 3.51 -19.30 -1.13
CA ASN A 108 4.36 -20.49 -1.22
C ASN A 108 5.58 -20.41 -0.30
N ASP A 109 5.86 -19.26 0.29
CA ASP A 109 6.95 -19.12 1.25
C ASP A 109 6.57 -19.78 2.58
N PRO A 110 7.56 -20.30 3.32
CA PRO A 110 7.32 -20.82 4.66
C PRO A 110 6.76 -19.73 5.55
N ASP A 111 5.80 -20.09 6.39
CA ASP A 111 5.24 -19.18 7.37
C ASP A 111 6.22 -18.98 8.53
N VAL A 112 6.24 -17.78 9.09
CA VAL A 112 7.08 -17.38 10.22
C VAL A 112 6.28 -16.60 11.24
#